data_AF-A0A538QNK2-F1
#
_entry.id   AF-A0A538QNK2-F1
#
_cell.length_a   1.000
_cell.length_b   1.000
_cell.length_c   1.000
_cell.angle_alpha   90.00
_cell.angle_beta   90.00
_cell.angle_gamma   90.00
#
_symmetry.space_group_name_H-M   'P 1'
#
loop_
_entity.id
_entity.type
_entity.pdbx_description
1 polymer ?
#
loop_
_entity_poly.entity_id
_entity_poly.type
_entity_poly.pdbx_seq_one_letter_code
_entity_poly.pdbx_strand_id
1 'polypeptide(L)'
;MVLRAARMVSGARRRQTMADPFVLVPVADPLIGTVIGSFVIVRVLGRGGMGAVYLAQHKAAAHIRSVFKTILAHLSNNPLMISRFNTEIEAVGRLSCHENIVELKDFGVLPNGQLYMQFEYIDGIPLDRFLADWGGRLSLHRAAYLAFQVCDALYHAHDLGSSSSWTSASPRSSVRERFRRCRA
;
A
#
# COMPACT_ATOMS: atom_id res chain seq x y z
N MET A 1 5.85 -3.76 4.70
CA MET A 1 4.53 -3.72 5.37
C MET A 1 3.86 -2.39 5.08
N VAL A 2 2.78 -2.39 4.29
CA VAL A 2 2.06 -1.16 3.88
C VAL A 2 0.72 -1.16 4.60
N LEU A 3 0.57 -0.23 5.54
CA LEU A 3 -0.63 -0.09 6.36
C LEU A 3 -1.68 0.77 5.64
N ARG A 4 -2.94 0.46 5.85
CA ARG A 4 -4.07 1.20 5.28
C ARG A 4 -4.26 2.49 6.07
N ALA A 5 -4.10 3.64 5.42
CA ALA A 5 -4.40 4.93 6.04
C ALA A 5 -5.92 5.18 6.05
N ALA A 6 -6.43 5.70 7.18
CA ALA A 6 -7.86 5.88 7.42
C ALA A 6 -8.56 6.74 6.35
N ARG A 7 -9.73 6.28 5.90
CA ARG A 7 -10.55 6.93 4.87
C ARG A 7 -11.41 8.05 5.47
N MET A 8 -11.20 9.30 5.04
CA MET A 8 -12.06 10.44 5.40
C MET A 8 -12.65 11.14 4.17
N VAL A 9 -13.89 11.63 4.32
CA VAL A 9 -14.70 12.23 3.25
C VAL A 9 -14.24 13.66 2.93
N SER A 10 -14.31 14.04 1.65
CA SER A 10 -13.70 15.27 1.14
C SER A 10 -14.43 16.56 1.52
N GLY A 11 -13.65 17.64 1.67
CA GLY A 11 -14.10 19.02 1.54
C GLY A 11 -13.24 19.71 0.48
N ALA A 12 -13.84 20.17 -0.61
CA ALA A 12 -13.11 20.68 -1.77
C ALA A 12 -12.71 22.17 -1.61
N ARG A 13 -11.49 22.52 -2.05
CA ARG A 13 -11.20 23.86 -2.60
C ARG A 13 -10.02 23.81 -3.59
N ARG A 14 -10.25 24.26 -4.83
CA ARG A 14 -9.20 24.46 -5.84
C ARG A 14 -8.28 25.62 -5.45
N ARG A 15 -6.96 25.50 -5.71
CA ARG A 15 -6.12 26.64 -6.13
C ARG A 15 -5.06 26.22 -7.16
N GLN A 16 -4.82 27.16 -8.07
CA GLN A 16 -3.83 27.21 -9.16
C GLN A 16 -2.90 28.40 -8.87
N THR A 17 -1.62 28.47 -9.26
CA THR A 17 -0.68 27.49 -9.86
C THR A 17 0.74 28.06 -9.68
N MET A 18 1.77 27.23 -9.51
CA MET A 18 3.16 27.66 -9.76
C MET A 18 4.00 26.49 -10.27
N ALA A 19 4.84 26.73 -11.29
CA ALA A 19 5.63 25.70 -11.96
C ALA A 19 7.11 25.84 -11.59
N ASP A 20 7.74 24.75 -11.16
CA ASP A 20 9.17 24.73 -10.81
C ASP A 20 10.06 24.60 -12.05
N PRO A 21 11.24 25.26 -12.09
CA PRO A 21 12.06 25.43 -13.29
C PRO A 21 12.93 24.21 -13.67
N PHE A 22 12.63 23.00 -13.17
CA PHE A 22 13.43 21.81 -13.42
C PHE A 22 12.79 20.91 -14.49
N VAL A 23 12.82 21.38 -15.74
CA VAL A 23 12.42 20.56 -16.92
C VAL A 23 13.51 19.53 -17.19
N LEU A 24 13.50 18.46 -16.39
CA LEU A 24 14.13 17.20 -16.79
C LEU A 24 13.35 16.64 -17.98
N VAL A 25 14.07 16.33 -19.05
CA VAL A 25 13.53 15.48 -20.12
C VAL A 25 13.01 14.20 -19.46
N PRO A 26 11.70 13.89 -19.53
CA PRO A 26 11.18 12.71 -18.89
C PRO A 26 11.71 11.50 -19.65
N VAL A 27 12.74 10.85 -19.10
CA VAL A 27 13.08 9.47 -19.46
C VAL A 27 11.82 8.67 -19.17
N ALA A 28 11.09 8.32 -20.24
CA ALA A 28 9.83 7.62 -20.14
C ALA A 28 10.06 6.34 -19.35
N ASP A 29 9.38 6.22 -18.21
CA ASP A 29 9.54 5.05 -17.35
C ASP A 29 9.09 3.81 -18.14
N PRO A 30 9.96 2.80 -18.34
CA PRO A 30 9.74 1.75 -19.33
C PRO A 30 8.53 0.87 -19.01
N LEU A 31 7.99 0.94 -17.79
CA LEU A 31 6.76 0.24 -17.42
C LEU A 31 5.49 1.03 -17.70
N ILE A 32 5.53 2.35 -17.96
CA ILE A 32 4.32 3.11 -18.29
C ILE A 32 3.75 2.65 -19.64
N GLY A 33 2.44 2.39 -19.67
CA GLY A 33 1.75 1.76 -20.80
C GLY A 33 1.90 0.23 -20.87
N THR A 34 2.76 -0.37 -20.03
CA THR A 34 2.92 -1.83 -19.99
C THR A 34 1.67 -2.49 -19.41
N VAL A 35 1.32 -3.62 -20.00
CA VAL A 35 0.21 -4.49 -19.60
C VAL A 35 0.71 -5.56 -18.63
N ILE A 36 0.03 -5.69 -17.48
CA ILE A 36 0.25 -6.78 -16.51
C ILE A 36 -1.11 -7.42 -16.25
N GLY A 37 -1.32 -8.64 -16.74
CA GLY A 37 -2.63 -9.30 -16.73
C GLY A 37 -3.72 -8.43 -17.36
N SER A 38 -4.76 -8.11 -16.59
CA SER A 38 -5.87 -7.23 -17.01
C SER A 38 -5.67 -5.74 -16.73
N PHE A 39 -4.50 -5.34 -16.23
CA PHE A 39 -4.17 -3.96 -15.85
C PHE A 39 -3.16 -3.31 -16.80
N VAL A 40 -3.25 -1.99 -16.95
CA VAL A 40 -2.28 -1.13 -17.65
C VAL A 40 -1.63 -0.20 -16.62
N ILE A 41 -0.31 -0.12 -16.62
CA ILE A 41 0.44 0.82 -15.77
C ILE A 41 0.26 2.24 -16.31
N VAL A 42 -0.25 3.14 -15.47
CA VAL A 42 -0.62 4.52 -15.86
C VAL A 42 0.44 5.53 -15.47
N ARG A 43 0.99 5.42 -14.25
CA ARG A 43 2.01 6.35 -13.72
C ARG A 43 2.75 5.78 -12.52
N VAL A 44 3.93 6.34 -12.24
CA VAL A 44 4.65 6.15 -10.98
C VAL A 44 3.86 6.80 -9.82
N LEU A 45 3.81 6.10 -8.68
CA LEU A 45 3.36 6.59 -7.37
C LEU A 45 4.55 6.95 -6.47
N GLY A 46 5.66 6.19 -6.54
CA GLY A 46 6.89 6.46 -5.82
C GLY A 46 8.04 5.57 -6.29
N ARG A 47 9.27 5.95 -5.96
CA ARG A 47 10.50 5.17 -6.19
C ARG A 47 11.26 5.03 -4.87
N GLY A 48 11.90 3.90 -4.65
CA GLY A 48 12.74 3.61 -3.48
C GLY A 48 13.89 2.69 -3.84
N GLY A 49 14.80 2.42 -2.90
CA GLY A 49 16.05 1.70 -3.19
C GLY A 49 15.88 0.28 -3.77
N MET A 50 14.77 -0.40 -3.48
CA MET A 50 14.50 -1.75 -3.99
C MET A 50 13.72 -1.76 -5.32
N GLY A 51 13.18 -0.62 -5.77
CA GLY A 51 12.35 -0.53 -6.98
C GLY A 51 11.29 0.56 -6.95
N ALA A 52 10.20 0.37 -7.69
CA ALA A 52 9.22 1.42 -7.95
C ALA A 52 7.78 0.94 -7.73
N VAL A 53 6.93 1.88 -7.33
CA VAL A 53 5.51 1.66 -7.06
C VAL A 53 4.71 2.43 -8.10
N TYR A 54 3.73 1.77 -8.73
CA TYR A 54 2.95 2.30 -9.84
C TYR A 54 1.45 2.23 -9.57
N LEU A 55 0.71 3.16 -10.16
CA LEU A 55 -0.74 3.09 -10.30
C LEU A 55 -1.08 2.39 -11.61
N ALA A 56 -1.91 1.36 -11.54
CA ALA A 56 -2.48 0.69 -12.70
C ALA A 56 -4.01 0.78 -12.72
N GLN A 57 -4.58 0.70 -13.93
CA GLN A 57 -6.03 0.70 -14.17
C GLN A 57 -6.43 -0.55 -14.96
N HIS A 58 -7.60 -1.10 -14.67
CA HIS A 58 -8.12 -2.25 -15.39
C HIS A 58 -8.50 -1.85 -16.83
N LYS A 59 -8.02 -2.61 -17.84
CA LYS A 59 -8.18 -2.30 -19.28
C LYS A 59 -9.62 -1.96 -19.67
N ALA A 60 -10.57 -2.78 -19.22
CA ALA A 60 -11.99 -2.62 -19.54
C ALA A 60 -12.75 -1.67 -18.59
N ALA A 61 -12.13 -1.22 -17.49
CA ALA A 61 -12.81 -0.52 -16.41
C ALA A 61 -11.85 0.40 -15.64
N ALA A 62 -11.55 1.58 -16.19
CA ALA A 62 -10.58 2.54 -15.64
C ALA A 62 -10.83 3.01 -14.18
N HIS A 63 -12.04 2.81 -13.65
CA HIS A 63 -12.36 3.06 -12.24
C HIS A 63 -11.80 1.98 -11.30
N ILE A 64 -11.60 0.75 -11.78
CA ILE A 64 -10.93 -0.34 -11.05
C ILE A 64 -9.43 -0.10 -11.13
N ARG A 65 -8.80 0.05 -9.97
CA ARG A 65 -7.39 0.41 -9.81
C ARG A 65 -6.64 -0.64 -8.99
N SER A 66 -5.34 -0.74 -9.22
CA SER A 66 -4.41 -1.53 -8.40
C SER A 66 -3.08 -0.83 -8.28
N VAL A 67 -2.31 -1.19 -7.27
CA VAL A 67 -0.94 -0.71 -7.07
C VAL A 67 0.03 -1.83 -7.41
N PHE A 68 1.05 -1.54 -8.22
CA PHE A 68 2.09 -2.51 -8.56
C PHE A 68 3.41 -2.06 -7.96
N LYS A 69 4.00 -2.86 -7.06
CA LYS A 69 5.39 -2.69 -6.59
C LYS A 69 6.28 -3.60 -7.44
N THR A 70 7.28 -3.06 -8.10
CA THR A 70 8.29 -3.84 -8.83
C THR A 70 9.64 -3.78 -8.14
N ILE A 71 10.44 -4.82 -8.36
CA ILE A 71 11.87 -4.87 -7.98
C ILE A 71 12.72 -4.59 -9.22
N LEU A 72 13.83 -3.85 -9.03
CA LEU A 72 14.75 -3.53 -10.13
C LEU A 72 15.30 -4.80 -10.78
N ALA A 73 15.44 -4.80 -12.11
CA ALA A 73 15.89 -5.99 -12.87
C ALA A 73 17.24 -6.52 -12.39
N HIS A 74 18.22 -5.63 -12.16
CA HIS A 74 19.55 -6.01 -11.67
C HIS A 74 19.55 -6.55 -10.23
N LEU A 75 18.49 -6.28 -9.45
CA LEU A 75 18.28 -6.86 -8.12
C LEU A 75 17.46 -8.16 -8.18
N SER A 76 16.70 -8.39 -9.26
CA SER A 76 15.80 -9.54 -9.37
C SER A 76 16.54 -10.88 -9.53
N ASN A 77 17.81 -10.86 -9.98
CA ASN A 77 18.69 -12.04 -10.03
C ASN A 77 19.51 -12.26 -8.74
N ASN A 78 19.40 -11.39 -7.73
CA ASN A 78 20.16 -11.55 -6.49
C ASN A 78 19.41 -12.49 -5.53
N PRO A 79 19.98 -13.63 -5.09
CA PRO A 79 19.32 -14.59 -4.20
C PRO A 79 18.80 -13.98 -2.90
N LEU A 80 19.49 -12.98 -2.33
CA LEU A 80 19.05 -12.27 -1.12
C LEU A 80 17.78 -11.43 -1.38
N MET A 81 17.66 -10.86 -2.58
CA MET A 81 16.49 -10.06 -2.97
C MET A 81 15.30 -10.94 -3.32
N ILE A 82 15.52 -12.09 -3.97
CA ILE A 82 14.50 -13.13 -4.20
C ILE A 82 14.00 -13.67 -2.86
N SER A 83 14.90 -13.97 -1.92
CA SER A 83 14.55 -14.39 -0.55
C SER A 83 13.69 -13.33 0.15
N ARG A 84 14.12 -12.06 0.16
CA ARG A 84 13.34 -10.94 0.73
C ARG A 84 11.98 -10.76 0.06
N PHE A 85 11.88 -10.93 -1.25
CA PHE A 85 10.63 -10.87 -2.01
C PHE A 85 9.67 -11.99 -1.59
N ASN A 86 10.16 -13.22 -1.51
CA ASN A 86 9.36 -14.37 -1.06
C ASN A 86 8.90 -14.19 0.39
N THR A 87 9.77 -13.71 1.29
CA THR A 87 9.39 -13.37 2.68
C THR A 87 8.36 -12.24 2.73
N GLU A 88 8.44 -11.21 1.88
CA GLU A 88 7.45 -10.14 1.84
C GLU A 88 6.09 -10.63 1.29
N ILE A 89 6.08 -11.51 0.28
CA ILE A 89 4.86 -12.16 -0.22
C ILE A 89 4.23 -13.04 0.86
N GLU A 90 5.00 -13.92 1.48
CA GLU A 90 4.49 -14.84 2.51
C GLU A 90 3.94 -14.05 3.72
N ALA A 91 4.66 -13.02 4.16
CA ALA A 91 4.20 -12.14 5.22
C ALA A 91 2.90 -11.44 4.84
N VAL A 92 2.83 -10.74 3.70
CA VAL A 92 1.60 -9.99 3.34
C VAL A 92 0.44 -10.91 2.99
N GLY A 93 0.68 -12.04 2.32
CA GLY A 93 -0.37 -13.00 1.95
C GLY A 93 -1.09 -13.60 3.16
N ARG A 94 -0.37 -13.83 4.28
CA ARG A 94 -0.98 -14.23 5.56
C ARG A 94 -1.82 -13.12 6.22
N LEU A 95 -1.57 -11.85 5.87
CA LEU A 95 -2.12 -10.66 6.52
C LEU A 95 -3.24 -9.96 5.74
N SER A 96 -3.53 -10.40 4.52
CA SER A 96 -4.57 -9.83 3.65
C SER A 96 -5.99 -9.85 4.24
N CYS A 97 -6.25 -10.53 5.36
CA CYS A 97 -7.56 -10.59 6.01
C CYS A 97 -7.83 -9.42 7.00
N HIS A 98 -6.84 -8.56 7.28
CA HIS A 98 -6.97 -7.49 8.26
C HIS A 98 -7.38 -6.14 7.65
N GLU A 99 -8.37 -5.45 8.22
CA GLU A 99 -8.93 -4.24 7.60
C GLU A 99 -7.94 -3.06 7.48
N ASN A 100 -6.89 -3.05 8.31
CA ASN A 100 -5.85 -2.02 8.38
C ASN A 100 -4.55 -2.40 7.63
N ILE A 101 -4.53 -3.53 6.90
CA ILE A 101 -3.39 -3.98 6.08
C ILE A 101 -3.81 -3.99 4.61
N VAL A 102 -2.88 -3.65 3.70
CA VAL A 102 -3.18 -3.70 2.26
C VAL A 102 -3.24 -5.15 1.77
N GLU A 103 -4.28 -5.49 1.01
CA GLU A 103 -4.43 -6.79 0.36
C GLU A 103 -3.40 -6.98 -0.78
N LEU A 104 -2.60 -8.04 -0.71
CA LEU A 104 -1.84 -8.56 -1.85
C LEU A 104 -2.78 -9.43 -2.72
N LYS A 105 -2.92 -9.07 -4.00
CA LYS A 105 -3.85 -9.71 -4.96
C LYS A 105 -3.19 -10.72 -5.87
N ASP A 106 -1.98 -10.42 -6.30
CA ASP A 106 -1.20 -11.23 -7.25
C ASP A 106 0.28 -10.89 -7.13
N PHE A 107 1.15 -11.77 -7.61
CA PHE A 107 2.59 -11.55 -7.68
C PHE A 107 3.21 -12.42 -8.78
N GLY A 108 4.35 -11.99 -9.32
CA GLY A 108 5.03 -12.80 -10.33
C GLY A 108 6.25 -12.14 -10.94
N VAL A 109 6.58 -12.60 -12.15
CA VAL A 109 7.72 -12.12 -12.94
C VAL A 109 7.19 -11.47 -14.22
N LEU A 110 7.68 -10.27 -14.53
CA LEU A 110 7.42 -9.59 -15.80
C LEU A 110 8.27 -10.19 -16.93
N PRO A 111 7.89 -10.02 -18.22
CA PRO A 111 8.67 -10.51 -19.36
C PRO A 111 10.13 -10.00 -19.43
N ASN A 112 10.43 -8.90 -18.75
CA ASN A 112 11.77 -8.33 -18.61
C ASN A 112 12.56 -8.86 -17.39
N GLY A 113 12.06 -9.90 -16.72
CA GLY A 113 12.67 -10.52 -15.53
C GLY A 113 12.44 -9.79 -14.20
N GLN A 114 11.72 -8.66 -14.18
CA GLN A 114 11.44 -7.94 -12.94
C GLN A 114 10.35 -8.62 -12.11
N LEU A 115 10.61 -8.80 -10.82
CA LEU A 115 9.60 -9.28 -9.86
C LEU A 115 8.56 -8.19 -9.59
N TYR A 116 7.28 -8.56 -9.49
CA TYR A 116 6.19 -7.65 -9.15
C TYR A 116 5.25 -8.21 -8.07
N MET A 117 4.62 -7.31 -7.33
CA MET A 117 3.47 -7.56 -6.45
C MET A 117 2.34 -6.59 -6.80
N GLN A 118 1.14 -7.12 -7.01
CA GLN A 118 -0.09 -6.37 -7.19
C GLN A 118 -0.85 -6.26 -5.86
N PHE A 119 -1.23 -5.06 -5.48
CA PHE A 119 -2.03 -4.76 -4.30
C PHE A 119 -3.36 -4.10 -4.67
N GLU A 120 -4.31 -4.09 -3.74
CA GLU A 120 -5.46 -3.17 -3.84
C GLU A 120 -5.00 -1.71 -3.95
N TYR A 121 -5.83 -0.87 -4.58
CA TYR A 121 -5.62 0.57 -4.58
C TYR A 121 -6.40 1.23 -3.43
N ILE A 122 -5.67 1.81 -2.49
CA ILE A 122 -6.25 2.60 -1.39
C ILE A 122 -6.52 4.02 -1.87
N ASP A 123 -7.80 4.40 -1.91
CA ASP A 123 -8.24 5.77 -2.14
C ASP A 123 -8.17 6.57 -0.83
N GLY A 124 -6.99 7.12 -0.56
CA GLY A 124 -6.67 7.87 0.66
C GLY A 124 -5.40 8.71 0.49
N ILE A 125 -5.06 9.46 1.54
CA ILE A 125 -3.83 10.27 1.61
C ILE A 125 -2.78 9.55 2.46
N PRO A 126 -1.48 9.60 2.07
CA PRO A 126 -0.43 8.98 2.85
C PRO A 126 -0.19 9.77 4.14
N LEU A 127 0.25 9.08 5.20
CA LEU A 127 0.29 9.62 6.56
C LEU A 127 1.27 10.78 6.73
N ASP A 128 2.39 10.76 6.02
CA ASP A 128 3.38 11.84 5.95
C ASP A 128 2.76 13.14 5.42
N ARG A 129 2.01 13.06 4.32
CA ARG A 129 1.28 14.20 3.75
C ARG A 129 0.17 14.67 4.67
N PHE A 130 -0.58 13.75 5.28
CA PHE A 130 -1.59 14.11 6.27
C PHE A 130 -0.96 14.87 7.45
N LEU A 131 0.18 14.41 7.98
CA LEU A 131 0.91 15.11 9.03
C LEU A 131 1.36 16.50 8.57
N ALA A 132 1.87 16.64 7.34
CA ALA A 132 2.25 17.94 6.78
C ALA A 132 1.06 18.91 6.64
N ASP A 133 -0.09 18.42 6.13
CA ASP A 133 -1.33 19.20 5.99
C ASP A 133 -1.87 19.69 7.36
N TRP A 134 -1.52 19.03 8.47
CA TRP A 134 -1.82 19.44 9.85
C TRP A 134 -0.66 20.19 10.55
N GLY A 135 0.36 20.65 9.83
CA GLY A 135 1.48 21.41 10.39
C GLY A 135 2.43 20.58 11.25
N GLY A 136 2.55 19.28 10.96
CA GLY A 136 3.42 18.33 11.66
C GLY A 136 2.93 17.87 13.03
N ARG A 137 1.73 18.28 13.46
CA ARG A 137 1.17 17.95 14.79
C ARG A 137 -0.29 17.49 14.68
N LEU A 138 -0.62 16.44 15.42
CA LEU A 138 -1.99 15.96 15.56
C LEU A 138 -2.50 16.22 16.99
N SER A 139 -3.82 16.37 17.14
CA SER A 139 -4.43 16.31 18.47
C SER A 139 -4.26 14.92 19.09
N LEU A 140 -4.16 14.85 20.42
CA LEU A 140 -3.96 13.60 21.16
C LEU A 140 -4.95 12.50 20.73
N HIS A 141 -6.23 12.86 20.58
CA HIS A 141 -7.28 11.94 20.12
C HIS A 141 -7.00 11.36 18.72
N ARG A 142 -6.50 12.15 17.76
CA ARG A 142 -6.17 11.67 16.41
C ARG A 142 -4.90 10.83 16.40
N ALA A 143 -3.88 11.24 17.16
CA ALA A 143 -2.66 10.46 17.33
C ALA A 143 -2.97 9.09 17.94
N ALA A 144 -3.76 9.04 19.01
CA ALA A 144 -4.21 7.79 19.64
C ALA A 144 -5.04 6.91 18.68
N TYR A 145 -5.96 7.50 17.91
CA TYR A 145 -6.78 6.74 16.96
C TYR A 145 -5.98 6.13 15.80
N LEU A 146 -4.97 6.84 15.29
CA LEU A 146 -4.05 6.31 14.28
C LEU A 146 -3.09 5.27 14.87
N ALA A 147 -2.54 5.54 16.06
CA ALA A 147 -1.68 4.59 16.76
C ALA A 147 -2.42 3.28 17.06
N PHE A 148 -3.69 3.33 17.46
CA PHE A 148 -4.52 2.14 17.67
C PHE A 148 -4.62 1.28 16.40
N GLN A 149 -4.98 1.86 15.24
CA GLN A 149 -5.06 1.13 13.97
C GLN A 149 -3.71 0.50 13.54
N VAL A 150 -2.61 1.21 13.78
CA VAL A 150 -1.25 0.71 13.51
C VAL A 150 -0.90 -0.45 14.45
N CYS A 151 -1.15 -0.31 15.75
CA CYS A 151 -0.90 -1.35 16.75
C CYS A 151 -1.77 -2.59 16.54
N ASP A 152 -3.03 -2.42 16.17
CA ASP A 152 -3.98 -3.50 15.86
C ASP A 152 -3.50 -4.33 14.65
N ALA A 153 -3.10 -3.67 13.56
CA ALA A 153 -2.48 -4.30 12.40
C ALA A 153 -1.14 -4.98 12.72
N LEU A 154 -0.29 -4.36 13.55
CA LEU A 154 0.98 -4.94 13.98
C LEU A 154 0.78 -6.14 14.92
N TYR A 155 -0.22 -6.10 15.80
CA TYR A 155 -0.58 -7.19 16.69
C TYR A 155 -1.04 -8.41 15.88
N HIS A 156 -1.94 -8.21 14.92
CA HIS A 156 -2.35 -9.26 13.99
C HIS A 156 -1.16 -9.86 13.22
N ALA A 157 -0.20 -9.03 12.79
CA ALA A 157 1.02 -9.50 12.12
C ALA A 157 1.98 -10.27 13.04
N HIS A 158 2.07 -9.88 14.31
CA HIS A 158 2.88 -10.56 15.30
C HIS A 158 2.27 -11.91 15.71
N ASP A 159 0.95 -11.97 15.91
CA ASP A 159 0.22 -13.18 16.30
C ASP A 159 0.38 -14.29 15.26
N LEU A 160 0.14 -13.98 13.98
CA LEU A 160 0.35 -14.89 12.83
C LEU A 160 1.83 -15.26 12.57
N GLY A 161 2.77 -14.45 13.06
CA GLY A 161 4.20 -14.76 13.04
C GLY A 161 4.62 -15.70 14.17
N SER A 162 3.90 -15.70 15.28
CA SER A 162 4.17 -16.53 16.46
C SER A 162 3.61 -17.95 16.35
N SER A 163 2.58 -18.17 15.51
CA SER A 163 1.87 -19.44 15.39
C SER A 163 2.57 -20.46 14.48
N SER A 164 3.79 -20.88 14.85
CA SER A 164 4.30 -22.21 14.45
C SER A 164 3.96 -23.21 15.55
N SER A 165 2.92 -24.03 15.32
CA SER A 165 2.28 -25.03 16.20
C SER A 165 1.11 -24.54 17.09
N TRP A 166 0.22 -25.49 17.39
CA TRP A 166 -0.96 -25.47 18.31
C TRP A 166 -2.33 -24.98 17.80
N THR A 167 -3.02 -25.93 17.17
CA THR A 167 -4.27 -26.56 17.65
C THR A 167 -5.18 -25.80 18.66
N SER A 168 -6.46 -25.73 18.29
CA SER A 168 -7.65 -25.54 19.14
C SER A 168 -7.83 -24.23 19.94
N ALA A 169 -8.61 -23.29 19.38
CA ALA A 169 -9.78 -22.67 20.04
C ALA A 169 -10.66 -21.94 19.00
N SER A 170 -11.97 -21.85 19.24
CA SER A 170 -12.94 -21.23 18.31
C SER A 170 -13.22 -19.74 18.65
N PRO A 171 -13.91 -18.97 17.78
CA PRO A 171 -13.70 -17.53 17.67
C PRO A 171 -14.46 -16.69 18.71
N ARG A 172 -13.77 -15.68 19.27
CA ARG A 172 -14.38 -14.53 19.98
C ARG A 172 -13.76 -13.19 19.58
N SER A 173 -13.55 -12.95 18.29
CA SER A 173 -13.24 -11.61 17.74
C SER A 173 -14.49 -10.72 17.64
N SER A 174 -15.11 -10.42 18.79
CA SER A 174 -16.17 -9.42 18.90
C SER A 174 -15.72 -8.21 19.71
N VAL A 175 -14.95 -7.34 19.07
CA VAL A 175 -14.88 -5.91 19.44
C VAL A 175 -15.46 -5.09 18.28
N ARG A 176 -16.72 -5.38 17.94
CA ARG A 176 -17.55 -4.49 17.12
C ARG A 176 -18.12 -3.36 17.97
N GLU A 177 -17.26 -2.49 18.49
CA GLU A 177 -17.70 -1.25 19.11
C GLU A 177 -17.33 -0.05 18.21
N ARG A 178 -18.11 0.11 17.14
CA ARG A 178 -18.11 1.33 16.34
C ARG A 178 -18.37 2.52 17.27
N PHE A 179 -17.39 3.40 17.43
CA PHE A 179 -17.57 4.76 17.96
C PHE A 179 -18.43 5.62 17.00
N ARG A 180 -19.72 5.25 16.87
CA ARG A 180 -20.77 6.08 16.27
C ARG A 180 -21.23 7.11 17.31
N ARG A 181 -20.44 8.17 17.51
CA ARG A 181 -20.88 9.52 17.93
C ARG A 181 -19.68 10.42 18.23
N CYS A 182 -19.39 11.32 17.29
CA CYS A 182 -18.90 12.67 17.57
C CYS A 182 -19.42 13.58 16.44
N ARG A 183 -20.73 13.90 16.52
CA ARG A 183 -21.31 15.10 15.92
C ARG A 183 -21.86 15.93 17.07
N ALA A 184 -21.08 16.94 17.47
CA ALA A 184 -21.47 18.16 18.14
C ALA A 184 -20.25 19.09 18.00
#